data_AF-A0A0M9W9V5-F1
#
_entry.id   AF-A0A0M9W9V5-F1
#
_cell.length_a   1.000
_cell.length_b   1.000
_cell.length_c   1.000
_cell.angle_alpha   90.00
_cell.angle_beta   90.00
_cell.angle_gamma   90.00
#
_symmetry.space_group_name_H-M   'P 1'
#
loop_
_entity.id
_entity.type
_entity.pdbx_description
1 polymer ?
#
loop_
_entity_poly.entity_id
_entity_poly.type
_entity_poly.pdbx_seq_one_letter_code
_entity_poly.pdbx_strand_id
1 'polypeptide(L)'
;MSSAILSLEAPALQEQCNWIIEKVEACFGRYAVTDRPKRMQQLHSIITRCITFKHKLDCQEDRYIFWGSYQYGLPFHDEKMRTLAEEDTSDGFVQASLWPGLYKIVQNDEWSIVEKEIVKKIPPVTPSVEMSDEVEFHEDDQDLDEL
;
A
#
# COMPACT_ATOMS: atom_id res chain seq x y z
N MET A 1 -27.60 6.29 9.31
CA MET A 1 -28.18 6.31 7.94
C MET A 1 -29.58 5.71 7.99
N SER A 2 -30.54 6.28 7.25
CA SER A 2 -31.96 5.85 7.28
C SER A 2 -32.16 4.53 6.53
N SER A 3 -32.92 3.59 7.11
CA SER A 3 -33.21 2.26 6.55
C SER A 3 -33.89 2.31 5.17
N ALA A 4 -34.57 3.40 4.85
CA ALA A 4 -35.21 3.63 3.55
C ALA A 4 -34.20 3.79 2.40
N ILE A 5 -33.03 4.39 2.66
CA ILE A 5 -31.98 4.61 1.63
C ILE A 5 -31.30 3.28 1.30
N LEU A 6 -30.99 2.47 2.31
CA LEU A 6 -30.45 1.12 2.14
C LEU A 6 -31.40 0.21 1.34
N SER A 7 -32.72 0.38 1.51
CA SER A 7 -33.72 -0.40 0.76
C SER A 7 -33.83 0.01 -0.71
N LEU A 8 -33.48 1.25 -1.07
CA LEU A 8 -33.50 1.75 -2.45
C LEU A 8 -32.22 1.36 -3.21
N GLU A 9 -31.09 1.26 -2.52
CA GLU A 9 -29.80 0.87 -3.10
C GLU A 9 -29.63 -0.65 -3.23
N ALA A 10 -30.41 -1.44 -2.50
CA ALA A 10 -30.30 -2.90 -2.47
C ALA A 10 -30.44 -3.60 -3.85
N PRO A 11 -31.37 -3.21 -4.75
CA PRO A 11 -31.49 -3.82 -6.07
C PRO A 11 -30.27 -3.53 -6.96
N ALA A 12 -29.79 -2.27 -6.96
CA ALA A 12 -28.62 -1.86 -7.73
C ALA A 12 -27.34 -2.53 -7.22
N LEU A 13 -27.20 -2.66 -5.90
CA LEU A 13 -26.09 -3.38 -5.27
C LEU A 13 -26.12 -4.87 -5.65
N GLN A 14 -27.29 -5.49 -5.67
CA GLN A 14 -27.43 -6.89 -6.05
C GLN A 14 -27.03 -7.12 -7.52
N GLU A 15 -27.40 -6.22 -8.43
CA GLU A 15 -26.99 -6.28 -9.84
C GLU A 15 -25.47 -6.12 -10.00
N GLN A 16 -24.85 -5.18 -9.30
CA GLN A 16 -23.40 -5.02 -9.30
C GLN A 16 -22.69 -6.26 -8.76
N CYS A 17 -23.21 -6.85 -7.68
CA CYS A 17 -22.67 -8.07 -7.10
C CYS A 17 -22.77 -9.25 -8.07
N ASN A 18 -23.91 -9.40 -8.75
CA ASN A 18 -24.09 -10.42 -9.77
C ASN A 18 -23.11 -10.23 -10.93
N TRP A 19 -22.93 -8.98 -11.39
CA TRP A 19 -21.97 -8.65 -12.44
C TRP A 19 -20.52 -8.99 -12.05
N ILE A 20 -20.10 -8.68 -10.82
CA ILE A 20 -18.77 -9.06 -10.32
C ILE A 20 -18.59 -10.58 -10.34
N ILE A 21 -19.58 -11.33 -9.88
CA ILE A 21 -19.55 -12.80 -9.87
C ILE A 21 -19.40 -13.34 -11.29
N GLU A 22 -20.19 -12.82 -12.23
CA GLU A 22 -20.11 -13.21 -13.64
C GLU A 22 -18.74 -12.92 -14.25
N LYS A 23 -18.14 -11.76 -13.92
CA LYS A 23 -16.79 -11.40 -14.38
C LYS A 23 -15.73 -12.33 -13.81
N VAL A 24 -15.78 -12.62 -12.51
CA VAL A 24 -14.85 -13.56 -11.87
C VAL A 24 -14.96 -14.94 -12.50
N GLU A 25 -16.18 -15.44 -12.67
CA GLU A 25 -16.44 -16.74 -13.28
C GLU A 25 -15.99 -16.76 -14.77
N ALA A 26 -16.21 -15.70 -15.53
CA ALA A 26 -15.75 -15.62 -16.93
C ALA A 26 -14.22 -15.60 -17.05
N CYS A 27 -13.53 -14.91 -16.14
CA CYS A 27 -12.07 -14.81 -16.14
C CYS A 27 -11.39 -16.09 -15.64
N PHE A 28 -11.93 -16.70 -14.58
CA PHE A 28 -11.24 -17.75 -13.83
C PHE A 28 -11.89 -19.13 -13.90
N GLY A 29 -13.16 -19.23 -14.30
CA GLY A 29 -13.92 -20.48 -14.26
C GLY A 29 -13.31 -21.60 -15.12
N ARG A 30 -12.62 -21.26 -16.21
CA ARG A 30 -11.93 -22.25 -17.07
C ARG A 30 -10.74 -22.95 -16.41
N TYR A 31 -10.18 -22.36 -15.36
CA TYR A 31 -9.05 -22.93 -14.61
C TYR A 31 -9.50 -23.78 -13.42
N ALA A 32 -10.80 -23.85 -13.15
CA ALA A 32 -11.37 -24.60 -12.04
C ALA A 32 -12.00 -25.91 -12.53
N VAL A 33 -11.67 -27.01 -11.86
CA VAL A 33 -12.19 -28.37 -12.12
C VAL A 33 -13.60 -28.61 -11.56
N THR A 34 -14.16 -27.67 -10.80
CA THR A 34 -15.52 -27.75 -10.22
C THR A 34 -16.59 -27.29 -11.19
N ASP A 35 -17.83 -27.78 -11.11
CA ASP A 35 -18.88 -27.34 -12.04
C ASP A 35 -19.27 -25.86 -11.87
N ARG A 36 -19.59 -25.19 -12.99
CA ARG A 36 -20.02 -23.79 -13.01
C ARG A 36 -21.12 -23.46 -12.00
N PRO A 37 -22.22 -24.22 -11.87
CA PRO A 37 -23.29 -23.90 -10.90
C PRO A 37 -22.77 -23.88 -9.46
N LYS A 38 -21.88 -24.82 -9.12
CA LYS A 38 -21.26 -24.91 -7.79
C LYS A 38 -20.32 -23.72 -7.54
N ARG A 39 -19.52 -23.32 -8.52
CA ARG A 39 -18.65 -22.13 -8.42
C ARG A 39 -19.46 -20.85 -8.25
N MET A 40 -20.50 -20.67 -9.06
CA MET A 40 -21.40 -19.53 -8.96
C MET A 40 -22.01 -19.44 -7.55
N GLN A 41 -22.52 -20.56 -7.02
CA GLN A 41 -23.06 -20.61 -5.66
C GLN A 41 -22.00 -20.23 -4.60
N GLN A 42 -20.77 -20.71 -4.74
CA GLN A 42 -19.67 -20.37 -3.83
C GLN A 42 -19.31 -18.88 -3.92
N LEU A 43 -19.26 -18.30 -5.12
CA LEU A 43 -19.00 -16.88 -5.33
C LEU A 43 -20.11 -16.00 -4.73
N HIS A 44 -21.38 -16.38 -4.90
CA HIS A 44 -22.50 -15.71 -4.22
C HIS A 44 -22.33 -15.76 -2.69
N SER A 45 -22.00 -16.93 -2.14
CA SER A 45 -21.77 -17.08 -0.70
C SER A 45 -20.63 -16.19 -0.19
N ILE A 46 -19.54 -16.08 -0.95
CA ILE A 46 -18.41 -15.19 -0.63
C ILE A 46 -18.87 -13.73 -0.62
N ILE A 47 -19.58 -13.28 -1.66
CA ILE A 47 -20.09 -11.90 -1.72
C ILE A 47 -21.05 -11.61 -0.56
N THR A 48 -21.98 -12.51 -0.24
CA THR A 48 -22.90 -12.33 0.90
C THR A 48 -22.15 -12.16 2.22
N ARG A 49 -21.08 -12.93 2.42
CA ARG A 49 -20.20 -12.79 3.60
C ARG A 49 -19.50 -11.44 3.61
N CYS A 50 -19.01 -10.96 2.46
CA CYS A 50 -18.41 -9.63 2.33
C CYS A 50 -19.41 -8.50 2.63
N ILE A 51 -20.64 -8.59 2.12
CA ILE A 51 -21.70 -7.60 2.41
C ILE A 51 -22.01 -7.57 3.90
N THR A 52 -22.18 -8.75 4.52
CA THR A 52 -22.45 -8.85 5.96
C THR A 52 -21.29 -8.27 6.78
N PHE A 53 -20.06 -8.55 6.37
CA PHE A 53 -18.88 -7.99 7.01
C PHE A 53 -18.81 -6.46 6.87
N LYS A 54 -19.06 -5.94 5.67
CA LYS A 54 -19.11 -4.50 5.41
C LYS A 54 -20.18 -3.80 6.24
N HIS A 55 -21.37 -4.40 6.33
CA HIS A 55 -22.45 -3.88 7.17
C HIS A 55 -22.05 -3.85 8.65
N LYS A 56 -21.42 -4.92 9.15
CA LYS A 56 -20.90 -4.93 10.52
C LYS A 56 -19.87 -3.83 10.76
N LEU A 57 -18.98 -3.56 9.81
CA LEU A 57 -18.02 -2.45 9.88
C LEU A 57 -18.73 -1.09 9.87
N ASP A 58 -19.74 -0.90 9.04
CA ASP A 58 -20.49 0.36 8.95
C ASP A 58 -21.34 0.66 10.18
N CYS A 59 -21.71 -0.38 10.93
CA CYS A 59 -22.45 -0.26 12.17
C CYS A 59 -21.55 -0.12 13.41
N GLN A 60 -20.22 -0.10 13.26
CA GLN A 60 -19.33 0.26 14.37
C GLN A 60 -19.46 1.77 14.64
N GLU A 61 -19.58 2.14 15.91
CA GLU A 61 -19.59 3.56 16.32
C GLU A 61 -18.29 4.27 15.92
N ASP A 62 -17.19 3.52 15.94
CA ASP A 62 -15.87 3.93 15.49
C ASP A 62 -15.61 3.45 14.05
N ARG A 63 -15.27 4.37 13.16
CA ARG A 63 -14.93 4.02 11.77
C ARG A 63 -13.44 3.73 11.65
N TYR A 64 -13.08 2.60 11.05
CA TYR A 64 -11.68 2.24 10.79
C TYR A 64 -11.40 2.23 9.29
N ILE A 65 -10.17 2.58 8.92
CA ILE A 65 -9.70 2.55 7.53
C ILE A 65 -8.28 2.00 7.46
N PHE A 66 -8.03 1.26 6.39
CA PHE A 66 -6.69 0.86 6.01
C PHE A 66 -6.11 1.91 5.06
N TRP A 67 -4.92 2.39 5.33
CA TRP A 67 -4.21 3.33 4.47
C TRP A 67 -2.73 2.93 4.38
N GLY A 68 -2.14 3.11 3.21
CA GLY A 68 -0.73 2.85 2.99
C GLY A 68 -0.14 3.74 1.91
N SER A 69 1.17 3.74 1.85
CA SER A 69 1.99 4.45 0.88
C SER A 69 1.92 3.74 -0.46
N TYR A 70 1.06 4.25 -1.34
CA TYR A 70 0.86 3.68 -2.69
C TYR A 70 1.98 4.06 -3.68
N GLN A 71 2.87 4.98 -3.31
CA GLN A 71 3.90 5.53 -4.19
C GLN A 71 5.30 5.25 -3.64
N TYR A 72 6.20 4.91 -4.56
CA TYR A 72 7.62 4.85 -4.30
C TYR A 72 8.19 6.26 -4.06
N GLY A 73 9.15 6.37 -3.14
CA GLY A 73 9.89 7.61 -2.91
C GLY A 73 9.22 8.58 -1.94
N LEU A 74 8.15 8.16 -1.25
CA LEU A 74 7.56 8.97 -0.18
C LEU A 74 8.54 9.06 1.01
N PRO A 75 8.63 10.20 1.71
CA PRO A 75 9.42 10.31 2.92
C PRO A 75 8.98 9.29 3.97
N PHE A 76 9.93 8.67 4.66
CA PHE A 76 9.60 7.85 5.81
C PHE A 76 9.14 8.74 6.98
N HIS A 77 8.00 8.40 7.57
CA HIS A 77 7.48 9.07 8.75
C HIS A 77 7.31 8.05 9.88
N ASP A 78 8.24 8.05 10.83
CA ASP A 78 8.24 7.13 11.97
C ASP A 78 6.95 7.20 12.80
N GLU A 79 6.30 8.36 12.86
CA GLU A 79 4.98 8.53 13.49
C GLU A 79 3.92 7.59 12.90
N LYS A 80 3.96 7.34 11.59
CA LYS A 80 2.91 6.63 10.82
C LYS A 80 3.35 5.29 10.25
N MET A 81 4.66 5.05 10.19
CA MET A 81 5.28 3.94 9.48
C MET A 81 6.30 3.23 10.37
N ARG A 82 6.53 1.95 10.11
CA ARG A 82 7.58 1.15 10.72
C ARG A 82 8.22 0.22 9.71
N THR A 83 9.48 -0.15 9.93
CA THR A 83 10.16 -1.20 9.16
C THR A 83 10.02 -2.57 9.81
N LEU A 84 10.36 -3.62 9.07
CA LEU A 84 10.45 -4.99 9.62
C LEU A 84 11.67 -5.17 10.54
N ALA A 85 12.75 -4.44 10.27
CA ALA A 85 13.91 -4.32 11.15
C ALA A 85 13.77 -3.03 11.97
N GLU A 86 14.05 -3.09 13.27
CA GLU A 86 13.97 -1.97 14.24
C GLU A 86 15.05 -0.89 14.02
N GLU A 87 15.56 -0.73 12.80
CA GLU A 87 16.43 0.39 12.42
C GLU A 87 15.57 1.63 12.15
N ASP A 88 15.13 2.24 13.25
CA ASP A 88 14.27 3.42 13.32
C ASP A 88 15.05 4.73 13.14
N THR A 89 15.88 4.82 12.10
CA THR A 89 16.32 6.14 11.64
C THR A 89 15.16 6.81 10.91
N SER A 90 14.87 8.07 11.25
CA SER A 90 13.85 8.91 10.61
C SER A 90 14.16 9.21 9.14
N ASP A 91 15.41 8.99 8.74
CA ASP A 91 15.91 9.34 7.41
C ASP A 91 15.68 8.21 6.41
N GLY A 92 15.31 8.57 5.19
CA GLY A 92 15.14 7.65 4.06
C GLY A 92 13.79 7.78 3.36
N PHE A 93 13.61 6.94 2.35
CA PHE A 93 12.41 6.95 1.51
C PHE A 93 11.74 5.58 1.49
N VAL A 94 10.42 5.57 1.41
CA VAL A 94 9.60 4.37 1.25
C VAL A 94 9.82 3.80 -0.15
N GLN A 95 10.33 2.59 -0.23
CA GLN A 95 10.37 1.80 -1.46
C GLN A 95 9.01 1.19 -1.78
N ALA A 96 8.38 0.59 -0.78
CA ALA A 96 7.10 -0.07 -0.94
C ALA A 96 6.37 -0.22 0.40
N SER A 97 5.04 -0.14 0.35
CA SER A 97 4.17 -0.62 1.42
C SER A 97 4.16 -2.15 1.43
N LEU A 98 4.53 -2.75 2.56
CA LEU A 98 4.46 -4.19 2.79
C LEU A 98 3.14 -4.58 3.49
N TRP A 99 2.62 -3.68 4.32
CA TRP A 99 1.33 -3.84 4.99
C TRP A 99 0.71 -2.48 5.29
N PRO A 100 -0.57 -2.25 4.96
CA PRO A 100 -1.23 -0.98 5.24
C PRO A 100 -1.35 -0.72 6.74
N GLY A 101 -1.25 0.54 7.14
CA GLY A 101 -1.58 0.97 8.50
C GLY A 101 -3.08 0.90 8.76
N LEU A 102 -3.45 0.78 10.04
CA LEU A 102 -4.83 0.83 10.50
C LEU A 102 -5.07 2.14 11.24
N TYR A 103 -6.06 2.89 10.78
CA TYR A 103 -6.44 4.17 11.36
C TYR A 103 -7.87 4.10 11.87
N LYS A 104 -8.10 4.73 13.01
CA LYS A 104 -9.42 4.95 13.58
C LYS A 104 -9.80 6.42 13.38
N ILE A 105 -10.90 6.64 12.68
CA ILE A 105 -11.52 7.96 12.51
C ILE A 105 -12.21 8.31 13.83
N VAL A 106 -11.75 9.36 14.48
CA VAL A 106 -12.35 9.94 15.68
C VAL A 106 -13.34 11.05 15.30
N GLN A 107 -14.06 11.59 16.28
CA GLN A 107 -15.01 12.70 16.07
C GLN A 107 -14.29 13.90 15.40
N ASN A 108 -14.99 14.61 14.50
CA ASN A 108 -14.46 15.71 13.66
C ASN A 108 -13.49 15.29 12.53
N ASP A 109 -13.59 14.05 12.03
CA ASP A 109 -12.76 13.53 10.92
C ASP A 109 -11.24 13.55 11.21
N GLU A 110 -10.84 13.60 12.48
CA GLU A 110 -9.46 13.39 12.91
C GLU A 110 -9.09 11.90 12.88
N TRP A 111 -7.81 11.59 12.67
CA TRP A 111 -7.34 10.23 12.45
C TRP A 111 -6.40 9.86 13.60
N SER A 112 -6.72 8.77 14.29
CA SER A 112 -5.84 8.16 15.28
C SER A 112 -5.20 6.90 14.71
N ILE A 113 -3.89 6.75 14.93
CA ILE A 113 -3.13 5.60 14.44
C ILE A 113 -3.36 4.44 15.41
N VAL A 114 -3.91 3.34 14.90
CA VAL A 114 -4.08 2.10 15.66
C VAL A 114 -2.88 1.20 15.40
N GLU A 115 -2.50 1.05 14.12
CA GLU A 115 -1.32 0.31 13.69
C GLU A 115 -0.57 1.11 12.62
N LYS A 116 0.75 1.23 12.78
CA LYS A 116 1.62 1.87 11.79
C LYS A 116 1.71 1.01 10.52
N GLU A 117 1.80 1.68 9.38
CA GLU A 117 2.09 1.03 8.10
C GLU A 117 3.44 0.31 8.17
N ILE A 118 3.53 -0.91 7.63
CA ILE A 118 4.81 -1.59 7.48
C ILE A 118 5.37 -1.27 6.10
N VAL A 119 6.55 -0.66 6.06
CA VAL A 119 7.20 -0.23 4.82
C VAL A 119 8.58 -0.84 4.68
N LYS A 120 9.03 -0.97 3.43
CA LYS A 120 10.43 -1.19 3.09
C LYS A 120 11.07 0.18 2.83
N LYS A 121 12.14 0.51 3.57
CA LYS A 121 12.93 1.74 3.37
C LYS A 121 14.04 1.51 2.35
N ILE A 122 14.46 2.60 1.68
CA ILE A 122 15.78 2.72 1.07
C ILE A 122 16.56 3.74 1.90
N PRO A 123 17.78 3.40 2.35
CA PRO A 123 18.61 4.34 3.10
C PRO A 123 18.94 5.57 2.23
N PRO A 124 19.05 6.76 2.83
CA PRO A 124 19.49 7.94 2.09
C PRO A 124 20.87 7.67 1.49
N VAL A 125 21.05 8.03 0.21
CA VAL A 125 22.37 7.99 -0.43
C VAL A 125 23.23 9.03 0.28
N THR A 126 24.10 8.60 1.18
CA THR A 126 25.19 9.44 1.64
C THR A 126 26.11 9.67 0.44
N PRO A 127 26.32 10.92 -0.03
CA PRO A 127 27.38 11.18 -0.99
C PRO A 127 28.69 10.76 -0.32
N SER A 128 29.28 9.66 -0.78
CA SER A 128 30.66 9.33 -0.46
C SER A 128 31.51 10.42 -1.09
N VAL A 129 31.90 11.40 -0.28
CA VAL A 129 32.95 12.34 -0.66
C VAL A 129 34.26 11.55 -0.63
N GLU A 130 34.55 10.83 -1.71
CA GLU A 130 35.92 10.45 -2.02
C GLU A 130 36.62 11.74 -2.47
N MET A 131 37.18 12.47 -1.50
CA MET A 131 38.21 13.50 -1.76
C MET A 131 39.46 12.75 -2.24
N SER A 132 39.54 12.46 -3.54
CA SER A 132 40.82 12.14 -4.16
C SER A 132 41.48 13.45 -4.57
N ASP A 133 42.10 14.11 -3.59
CA ASP A 133 43.11 15.13 -3.82
C ASP A 133 44.40 14.45 -4.31
N GLU A 134 44.53 14.25 -5.62
CA GLU A 134 45.84 14.08 -6.26
C GLU A 134 45.88 14.92 -7.53
N VAL A 135 46.16 16.21 -7.33
CA VAL A 135 46.60 17.10 -8.41
C VAL A 135 48.10 16.86 -8.59
N GLU A 136 48.48 15.90 -9.43
CA GLU A 136 49.84 15.84 -9.96
C GLU A 136 49.98 16.88 -11.07
N PHE A 137 50.49 18.06 -10.70
CA PHE A 137 51.10 18.98 -11.63
C PHE A 137 52.45 18.39 -12.06
N HIS A 138 52.50 17.79 -13.25
CA HIS A 138 53.77 17.55 -13.94
C HIS A 138 54.23 18.87 -14.58
N GLU A 139 55.14 19.57 -13.89
CA GLU A 139 56.07 20.49 -14.52
C GLU A 139 57.18 19.65 -15.17
N ASP A 140 57.06 19.41 -16.48
CA ASP A 140 58.19 18.92 -17.28
C ASP A 140 58.94 20.15 -17.81
N ASP A 141 59.92 20.57 -17.01
CA ASP A 141 61.02 21.44 -17.41
C ASP A 141 61.94 20.62 -18.32
N GLN A 142 61.88 20.85 -19.63
CA GLN A 142 62.92 20.44 -20.57
C GLN A 142 63.52 21.69 -21.21
N ASP A 143 64.50 22.26 -20.52
CA ASP A 143 65.56 23.04 -21.14
C ASP A 143 66.89 22.27 -21.01
N LEU A 144 67.47 21.95 -22.18
CA LEU A 144 68.86 22.20 -22.59
C LEU A 144 69.97 21.59 -21.67
N ASP A 145 70.96 20.82 -22.12
CA ASP A 145 71.81 21.06 -23.29
C ASP A 145 72.88 19.95 -23.50
N GLU A 146 73.44 19.93 -24.72
CA GLU A 146 74.80 19.56 -25.16
C GLU A 146 75.33 18.10 -25.10
N LEU A 147 75.59 17.52 -26.29
CA LEU A 147 76.94 17.35 -26.90
C LEU A 147 76.86 16.92 -28.39
#